data_AF-A0A2I0T3H8-F1
#
_entry.id   AF-A0A2I0T3H8-F1
#
_cell.length_a   1.000
_cell.length_b   1.000
_cell.length_c   1.000
_cell.angle_alpha   90.00
_cell.angle_beta   90.00
_cell.angle_gamma   90.00
#
_symmetry.space_group_name_H-M   'P 1'
#
loop_
_entity.id
_entity.type
_entity.pdbx_description
1 polymer ?
#
loop_
_entity_poly.entity_id
_entity_poly.type
_entity_poly.pdbx_seq_one_letter_code
_entity_poly.pdbx_strand_id
1 'polypeptide(L)'
;MTGWLRSGTTRFVVVCGDGEYIIYTAMALRNKSFGSAQEFVWAHDSSEYAIRESNSVVKIFKNFKEKKSFKPDFGAEGIYGGFLLGVRSVNGLAFYDWENTELIRRIEIQPKHIFWSDSGELVCIATEESFFILKYLSEKVAAAQETHEGVTEDGIEDAFEVPSILKME
;
A
#
# COMPACT_ATOMS: atom_id res chain seq x y z
N MET A 1 10.75 -8.47 14.53
CA MET A 1 9.54 -9.31 14.44
C MET A 1 9.68 -10.16 13.18
N THR A 2 9.99 -11.45 13.33
CA THR A 2 10.10 -12.40 12.22
C THR A 2 8.70 -12.79 11.77
N GLY A 3 8.25 -12.31 10.62
CA GLY A 3 6.93 -12.61 10.06
C GLY A 3 7.05 -13.22 8.66
N TRP A 4 6.18 -14.20 8.35
CA TRP A 4 6.04 -14.76 7.01
C TRP A 4 4.89 -14.06 6.29
N LEU A 5 5.18 -13.23 5.30
CA LEU A 5 4.14 -12.62 4.45
C LEU A 5 4.00 -13.44 3.17
N ARG A 6 2.76 -13.85 2.87
CA ARG A 6 2.42 -14.56 1.63
C ARG A 6 1.89 -13.57 0.60
N SER A 7 2.34 -13.73 -0.64
CA SER A 7 1.76 -13.01 -1.78
C SER A 7 0.35 -13.53 -2.09
N GLY A 8 -0.55 -12.67 -2.58
CA GLY A 8 -1.98 -12.99 -2.81
C GLY A 8 -2.25 -14.22 -3.69
N THR A 9 -1.30 -14.65 -4.53
CA THR A 9 -1.43 -15.86 -5.37
C THR A 9 -0.59 -17.06 -4.91
N THR A 10 -0.12 -17.07 -3.66
CA THR A 10 0.67 -18.17 -3.06
C THR A 10 1.96 -18.55 -3.82
N ARG A 11 2.45 -17.69 -4.72
CA ARG A 11 3.65 -17.97 -5.55
C ARG A 11 4.97 -17.75 -4.81
N PHE A 12 4.98 -16.75 -3.92
CA PHE A 12 6.18 -16.30 -3.22
C PHE A 12 5.91 -16.15 -1.73
N VAL A 13 6.97 -16.36 -0.95
CA VAL A 13 7.05 -16.05 0.47
C VAL A 13 8.20 -15.09 0.70
N VAL A 14 8.03 -14.15 1.61
CA VAL A 14 9.10 -13.27 2.05
C VAL A 14 9.37 -13.49 3.53
N VAL A 15 10.64 -13.44 3.88
CA VAL A 15 11.14 -13.43 5.26
C VAL A 15 11.78 -12.08 5.49
N CYS A 16 11.37 -11.39 6.54
CA CYS A 16 11.97 -10.12 6.98
C CYS A 16 12.62 -10.30 8.35
N GLY A 17 13.82 -9.75 8.52
CA GLY A 17 14.60 -9.81 9.76
C GLY A 17 15.84 -8.93 9.69
N ASP A 18 16.24 -8.34 10.81
CA ASP A 18 17.47 -7.55 10.96
C ASP A 18 17.70 -6.44 9.91
N GLY A 19 16.61 -5.82 9.45
CA GLY A 19 16.66 -4.76 8.43
C GLY A 19 16.87 -5.28 7.00
N GLU A 20 16.66 -6.58 6.78
CA GLU A 20 16.75 -7.25 5.49
C GLU A 20 15.47 -8.01 5.16
N TYR A 21 15.28 -8.27 3.87
CA TYR A 21 14.24 -9.15 3.35
C TYR A 21 14.83 -10.14 2.35
N ILE A 22 14.24 -11.35 2.30
CA ILE A 22 14.56 -12.37 1.30
C ILE A 22 13.26 -12.96 0.76
N ILE A 23 13.13 -12.98 -0.56
CA ILE A 23 11.98 -13.56 -1.27
C ILE A 23 12.35 -14.95 -1.81
N TYR A 24 11.48 -15.92 -1.54
CA TYR A 24 11.59 -17.29 -2.04
C TYR A 24 10.36 -17.69 -2.85
N THR A 25 10.53 -18.64 -3.77
CA THR A 25 9.40 -19.37 -4.36
C THR A 25 8.72 -20.21 -3.28
N ALA A 26 7.39 -20.19 -3.19
CA ALA A 26 6.68 -20.94 -2.16
C ALA A 26 6.82 -22.47 -2.32
N MET A 27 6.83 -22.99 -3.55
CA MET A 27 6.83 -24.44 -3.80
C MET A 27 8.15 -25.15 -3.49
N ALA A 28 9.27 -24.47 -3.74
CA ALA A 28 10.60 -25.11 -3.72
C ALA A 28 11.64 -24.32 -2.90
N LEU A 29 11.22 -23.25 -2.23
CA LEU A 29 12.09 -22.37 -1.43
C LEU A 29 13.36 -21.89 -2.16
N ARG A 30 13.27 -21.68 -3.48
CA ARG A 30 14.35 -21.10 -4.28
C ARG A 30 14.40 -19.60 -4.07
N ASN A 31 15.59 -19.07 -3.76
CA ASN A 31 15.81 -17.63 -3.62
C ASN A 31 15.49 -16.92 -4.94
N LYS A 32 14.77 -15.80 -4.85
CA LYS A 32 14.40 -14.95 -6.01
C LYS A 32 14.96 -13.55 -5.92
N SER A 33 15.02 -12.97 -4.73
CA SER A 33 15.49 -11.61 -4.50
C SER A 33 15.80 -11.42 -3.01
N PHE A 34 16.63 -10.44 -2.70
CA PHE A 34 16.95 -10.04 -1.34
C PHE A 34 17.39 -8.57 -1.34
N GLY A 35 17.35 -7.93 -0.17
CA GLY A 35 17.83 -6.57 0.01
C GLY A 35 17.59 -6.05 1.42
N SER A 36 17.97 -4.80 1.66
CA SER A 36 17.73 -4.12 2.94
C SER A 36 16.35 -3.44 2.92
N ALA A 37 15.59 -3.60 4.00
CA ALA A 37 14.29 -2.97 4.19
C ALA A 37 13.92 -2.93 5.68
N GLN A 38 13.30 -1.83 6.11
CA GLN A 38 12.64 -1.76 7.42
C GLN A 38 11.28 -2.46 7.39
N GLU A 39 10.57 -2.35 6.26
CA GLU A 39 9.27 -2.98 6.04
C GLU A 39 9.13 -3.47 4.60
N PHE A 40 8.25 -4.45 4.41
CA PHE A 40 7.96 -5.07 3.13
C PHE A 40 6.45 -5.27 3.02
N VAL A 41 5.86 -4.93 1.87
CA VAL A 41 4.46 -5.24 1.56
C VAL A 41 4.30 -5.68 0.11
N TRP A 42 3.37 -6.61 -0.10
CA TRP A 42 2.96 -7.02 -1.45
C TRP A 42 1.89 -6.08 -1.99
N ALA A 43 1.94 -5.79 -3.29
CA ALA A 43 0.77 -5.30 -4.00
C ALA A 43 -0.29 -6.41 -4.09
N HIS A 44 -1.50 -6.07 -4.51
CA HIS A 44 -2.52 -7.07 -4.85
C HIS A 44 -2.03 -7.99 -5.98
N ASP A 45 -1.39 -7.42 -7.02
CA ASP A 45 -0.63 -8.22 -7.98
C ASP A 45 0.63 -8.78 -7.32
N SER A 46 0.64 -10.10 -7.19
CA SER A 46 1.79 -10.88 -6.74
C SER A 46 3.12 -10.70 -7.48
N SER A 47 3.16 -9.96 -8.60
CA SER A 47 4.40 -9.60 -9.30
C SER A 47 5.07 -8.32 -8.79
N GLU A 48 4.37 -7.54 -7.97
CA GLU A 48 4.79 -6.22 -7.49
C GLU A 48 4.81 -6.14 -5.95
N TYR A 49 5.79 -5.42 -5.42
CA TYR A 49 5.95 -5.20 -3.99
C TYR A 49 6.62 -3.87 -3.70
N ALA A 50 6.45 -3.38 -2.48
CA ALA A 50 7.16 -2.22 -1.97
C ALA A 50 7.99 -2.57 -0.74
N ILE A 51 9.09 -1.84 -0.58
CA ILE A 51 9.85 -1.80 0.66
C ILE A 51 9.95 -0.37 1.17
N ARG A 52 10.08 -0.25 2.48
CA ARG A 52 10.47 0.99 3.14
C ARG A 52 11.96 0.88 3.48
N GLU A 53 12.81 1.55 2.72
CA GLU A 53 14.26 1.51 2.93
C GLU A 53 14.66 2.34 4.15
N SER A 54 13.97 3.48 4.35
CA SER A 54 14.19 4.39 5.48
C SER A 54 12.88 5.12 5.83
N ASN A 55 12.93 6.02 6.80
CA ASN A 55 11.77 6.85 7.18
C ASN A 55 11.35 7.89 6.12
N SER A 56 12.00 7.89 4.95
CA SER A 56 11.75 8.88 3.89
C SER A 56 11.76 8.29 2.48
N VAL A 57 12.13 7.01 2.32
CA VAL A 57 12.32 6.39 1.01
C VAL A 57 11.51 5.11 0.93
N VAL A 58 10.61 5.07 -0.04
CA VAL A 58 9.84 3.89 -0.42
C VAL A 58 10.23 3.49 -1.84
N LYS A 59 10.48 2.20 -2.04
CA LYS A 59 10.87 1.64 -3.34
C LYS A 59 9.85 0.61 -3.78
N ILE A 60 9.50 0.64 -5.05
CA ILE A 60 8.59 -0.30 -5.72
C ILE A 60 9.39 -1.17 -6.66
N PHE A 61 9.10 -2.47 -6.62
CA PHE A 61 9.74 -3.50 -7.43
C PHE A 61 8.68 -4.28 -8.19
N LYS A 62 8.94 -4.55 -9.47
CA LYS A 62 8.09 -5.38 -10.32
C LYS A 62 8.94 -6.48 -10.96
N ASN A 63 8.46 -7.71 -10.89
CA ASN A 63 9.23 -8.89 -11.35
C ASN A 63 10.65 -8.95 -10.75
N PHE A 64 10.77 -8.60 -9.46
CA PHE A 64 12.03 -8.59 -8.70
C PHE A 64 13.08 -7.58 -9.18
N LYS A 65 12.68 -6.58 -9.96
CA LYS A 65 13.54 -5.47 -10.38
C LYS A 65 12.99 -4.16 -9.83
N GLU A 66 13.87 -3.28 -9.36
CA GLU A 66 13.47 -1.95 -8.92
C GLU A 66 12.84 -1.21 -10.11
N LYS A 67 11.63 -0.70 -9.91
CA LYS A 67 10.85 0.06 -10.88
C LYS A 67 10.89 1.54 -10.54
N LYS A 68 10.71 1.87 -9.26
CA LYS A 68 10.64 3.25 -8.80
C LYS A 68 11.16 3.39 -7.37
N SER A 69 11.74 4.54 -7.08
CA SER A 69 12.16 4.97 -5.75
C SER A 69 11.67 6.39 -5.56
N PHE A 70 10.92 6.65 -4.50
CA PHE A 70 10.32 7.95 -4.26
C PHE A 70 10.32 8.33 -2.78
N LYS A 71 10.13 9.62 -2.52
CA LYS A 71 10.05 10.20 -1.18
C LYS A 71 8.64 10.75 -0.96
N PRO A 72 7.81 10.11 -0.12
CA PRO A 72 6.52 10.66 0.27
C PRO A 72 6.69 12.02 0.97
N ASP A 73 5.78 12.97 0.73
CA ASP A 73 5.96 14.37 1.17
C ASP A 73 6.08 14.53 2.70
N PHE A 74 5.40 13.66 3.45
CA PHE A 74 5.41 13.68 4.92
C PHE A 74 6.25 12.54 5.53
N GLY A 75 7.14 11.94 4.73
CA GLY A 75 7.92 10.78 5.14
C GLY A 75 7.11 9.49 5.20
N ALA A 76 7.73 8.44 5.72
CA ALA A 76 7.17 7.10 5.78
C ALA A 76 7.54 6.41 7.10
N GLU A 77 6.55 6.21 7.97
CA GLU A 77 6.68 5.47 9.23
C GLU A 77 6.03 4.08 9.18
N GLY A 78 5.29 3.81 8.11
CA GLY A 78 4.63 2.53 7.87
C GLY A 78 4.23 2.40 6.41
N ILE A 79 4.31 1.21 5.82
CA ILE A 79 3.73 0.91 4.51
C ILE A 79 2.70 -0.21 4.58
N TYR A 80 1.72 -0.13 3.68
CA TYR A 80 0.59 -1.06 3.59
C TYR A 80 0.37 -1.48 2.13
N GLY A 81 0.24 -2.79 1.94
CA GLY A 81 -0.02 -3.39 0.64
C GLY A 81 -1.50 -3.36 0.24
N GLY A 82 -1.80 -4.00 -0.89
CA GLY A 82 -3.15 -4.11 -1.44
C GLY A 82 -3.29 -3.46 -2.81
N PHE A 83 -4.49 -2.94 -3.10
CA PHE A 83 -4.82 -2.36 -4.41
C PHE A 83 -4.13 -1.01 -4.65
N LEU A 84 -3.89 -0.26 -3.58
CA LEU A 84 -3.05 0.94 -3.57
C LEU A 84 -1.94 0.77 -2.52
N LEU A 85 -0.83 1.49 -2.72
CA LEU A 85 0.25 1.53 -1.75
C LEU A 85 -0.11 2.55 -0.66
N GLY A 86 -0.40 2.07 0.54
CA GLY A 86 -0.61 2.94 1.70
C GLY A 86 0.73 3.30 2.33
N VAL A 87 0.93 4.58 2.64
CA VAL A 87 2.07 5.09 3.40
C VAL A 87 1.55 5.86 4.60
N ARG A 88 1.84 5.37 5.82
CA ARG A 88 1.57 6.09 7.06
C ARG A 88 2.72 7.04 7.38
N SER A 89 2.35 8.24 7.81
CA SER A 89 3.23 9.26 8.37
C SER A 89 2.62 9.82 9.66
N VAL A 90 3.32 10.74 10.32
CA VAL A 90 2.78 11.50 11.45
C VAL A 90 1.50 12.27 11.12
N ASN A 91 1.26 12.58 9.84
CA ASN A 91 0.10 13.34 9.37
C ASN A 91 -1.09 12.45 8.93
N GLY A 92 -0.98 11.12 9.09
CA GLY A 92 -2.02 10.17 8.72
C GLY A 92 -1.58 9.21 7.62
N LEU A 93 -2.50 8.84 6.74
CA LEU A 93 -2.31 7.84 5.69
C LEU A 93 -2.43 8.49 4.31
N ALA A 94 -1.45 8.24 3.45
CA ALA A 94 -1.51 8.58 2.03
C ALA A 94 -1.58 7.30 1.19
N PHE A 95 -2.53 7.23 0.26
CA PHE A 95 -2.59 6.19 -0.76
C PHE A 95 -1.93 6.67 -2.04
N TYR A 96 -1.07 5.82 -2.61
CA TYR A 96 -0.38 6.05 -3.87
C TYR A 96 -0.70 4.96 -4.88
N ASP A 97 -0.70 5.32 -6.16
CA ASP A 97 -0.74 4.35 -7.26
C ASP A 97 0.59 3.58 -7.38
N TRP A 98 0.48 2.29 -7.68
CA TRP A 98 1.65 1.40 -7.81
C TRP A 98 2.42 1.61 -9.13
N GLU A 99 1.78 2.13 -10.17
CA GLU A 99 2.38 2.34 -11.47
C GLU A 99 3.25 3.59 -11.50
N ASN A 100 2.67 4.73 -11.17
CA ASN A 100 3.30 6.03 -11.34
C ASN A 100 3.62 6.75 -10.02
N THR A 101 3.33 6.15 -8.85
CA THR A 101 3.55 6.74 -7.52
C THR A 101 2.87 8.10 -7.35
N GLU A 102 1.79 8.36 -8.07
CA GLU A 102 0.96 9.55 -7.86
C GLU A 102 0.12 9.39 -6.59
N LEU A 103 -0.07 10.50 -5.89
CA LEU A 103 -0.92 10.58 -4.72
C LEU A 103 -2.39 10.41 -5.15
N ILE A 104 -3.03 9.34 -4.68
CA ILE A 104 -4.46 9.11 -4.90
C ILE A 104 -5.28 9.88 -3.87
N ARG A 105 -4.99 9.72 -2.58
CA ARG A 105 -5.72 10.43 -1.52
C ARG A 105 -4.94 10.44 -0.21
N ARG A 106 -4.99 11.55 0.52
CA ARG A 106 -4.64 11.62 1.94
C ARG A 106 -5.86 11.46 2.83
N ILE A 107 -5.69 10.73 3.91
CA ILE A 107 -6.71 10.45 4.91
C ILE A 107 -6.08 10.72 6.28
N GLU A 108 -6.69 11.62 7.05
CA GLU A 108 -6.25 12.02 8.40
C GLU A 108 -6.61 10.96 9.46
N ILE A 109 -6.30 9.69 9.17
CA ILE A 109 -6.49 8.55 10.07
C ILE A 109 -5.13 7.89 10.26
N GLN A 110 -4.83 7.51 11.51
CA GLN A 110 -3.59 6.83 11.87
C GLN A 110 -3.80 5.29 11.88
N PRO A 111 -3.45 4.57 10.79
CA PRO A 111 -3.67 3.14 10.73
C PRO A 111 -2.71 2.36 11.63
N LYS A 112 -3.26 1.31 12.25
CA LYS A 112 -2.50 0.16 12.72
C LYS A 112 -2.47 -0.91 11.64
N HIS A 113 -3.61 -1.18 11.01
CA HIS A 113 -3.74 -2.14 9.91
C HIS A 113 -4.63 -1.61 8.79
N ILE A 114 -4.39 -2.10 7.57
CA ILE A 114 -5.22 -1.84 6.40
C ILE A 114 -5.54 -3.17 5.73
N PHE A 115 -6.82 -3.37 5.41
CA PHE A 115 -7.31 -4.58 4.75
C PHE A 115 -8.19 -4.20 3.57
N TRP A 116 -7.85 -4.71 2.39
CA TRP A 116 -8.66 -4.54 1.18
C TRP A 116 -9.58 -5.74 1.01
N SER A 117 -10.78 -5.51 0.47
CA SER A 117 -11.61 -6.59 -0.06
C SER A 117 -10.93 -7.25 -1.26
N ASP A 118 -11.28 -8.51 -1.55
CA ASP A 118 -10.73 -9.22 -2.71
C ASP A 118 -11.07 -8.54 -4.05
N SER A 119 -12.16 -7.78 -4.11
CA SER A 119 -12.55 -6.97 -5.28
C SER A 119 -11.75 -5.67 -5.42
N GLY A 120 -11.14 -5.18 -4.33
CA GLY A 120 -10.51 -3.87 -4.26
C GLY A 120 -11.47 -2.70 -4.10
N GLU A 121 -12.77 -2.95 -4.08
CA GLU A 121 -13.79 -1.91 -3.94
C GLU A 121 -13.90 -1.37 -2.51
N LEU A 122 -13.54 -2.15 -1.49
CA LEU A 122 -13.62 -1.72 -0.09
C LEU A 122 -12.24 -1.80 0.56
N VAL A 123 -11.95 -0.83 1.43
CA VAL A 123 -10.79 -0.83 2.31
C VAL A 123 -11.23 -0.58 3.74
N CYS A 124 -10.76 -1.42 4.65
CA CYS A 124 -10.88 -1.25 6.09
C CYS A 124 -9.57 -0.66 6.63
N ILE A 125 -9.66 0.48 7.31
CA ILE A 125 -8.58 1.13 8.02
C ILE A 125 -8.84 0.91 9.51
N ALA A 126 -8.06 0.03 10.13
CA ALA A 126 -8.15 -0.24 11.56
C ALA A 126 -7.11 0.59 12.31
N THR A 127 -7.57 1.33 13.32
CA THR A 127 -6.75 2.10 14.26
C THR A 127 -6.59 1.30 15.57
N GLU A 128 -6.07 1.93 16.61
CA GLU A 128 -5.99 1.33 17.95
C GLU A 128 -7.39 1.14 18.58
N GLU A 129 -8.31 2.07 18.33
CA GLU A 129 -9.59 2.17 19.06
C GLU A 129 -10.82 1.96 18.17
N SER A 130 -10.65 2.06 16.85
CA SER A 130 -11.76 2.09 15.89
C SER A 130 -11.36 1.49 14.55
N PHE A 131 -12.35 1.28 13.67
CA PHE A 131 -12.12 0.93 12.29
C PHE A 131 -13.05 1.71 11.38
N PHE A 132 -12.59 1.96 10.15
CA PHE A 132 -13.30 2.71 9.13
C PHE A 132 -13.35 1.89 7.86
N ILE A 133 -14.51 1.78 7.22
CA ILE A 133 -14.63 1.14 5.92
C ILE A 133 -14.91 2.24 4.90
N LEU A 134 -14.08 2.30 3.87
CA LEU A 134 -14.21 3.21 2.75
C LEU A 134 -14.40 2.41 1.47
N LYS A 135 -15.17 2.94 0.53
CA LYS A 135 -15.29 2.39 -0.81
C LYS A 135 -14.38 3.16 -1.75
N TYR A 136 -13.55 2.43 -2.49
CA TYR A 136 -12.63 2.97 -3.48
C TYR A 136 -13.29 3.03 -4.85
N LEU A 137 -13.25 4.19 -5.50
CA LEU A 137 -13.85 4.47 -6.80
C LEU A 137 -12.76 4.62 -7.86
N SER A 138 -12.24 3.48 -8.34
CA SER A 138 -11.14 3.44 -9.31
C SER A 138 -11.41 4.21 -10.61
N GLU A 139 -12.66 4.27 -11.04
CA GLU A 139 -13.10 5.00 -12.23
C GLU A 139 -12.99 6.52 -12.05
N LYS A 140 -13.19 7.01 -10.82
CA LYS A 140 -12.98 8.43 -10.48
C LYS A 140 -11.51 8.79 -10.52
N VAL A 141 -10.67 7.88 -10.03
CA VAL A 141 -9.21 8.04 -10.11
C VAL A 141 -8.74 8.08 -11.56
N ALA A 142 -9.17 7.12 -12.38
CA ALA A 142 -8.78 7.07 -13.79
C ALA A 142 -9.20 8.33 -14.56
N ALA A 143 -10.43 8.81 -14.33
CA ALA A 143 -10.92 10.03 -14.95
C ALA A 143 -10.11 11.27 -14.52
N ALA A 144 -9.85 11.43 -13.22
CA ALA A 144 -9.08 12.55 -12.70
C ALA A 144 -7.61 12.53 -13.17
N GLN A 145 -7.00 11.35 -13.33
CA GLN A 145 -5.64 11.23 -13.89
C GLN A 145 -5.57 11.58 -15.38
N GLU A 146 -6.63 11.32 -16.14
CA GLU A 146 -6.71 11.71 -17.55
C GLU A 146 -6.93 13.22 -17.71
N THR A 147 -7.90 13.78 -17.00
CA THR A 147 -8.31 15.19 -17.16
C THR A 147 -7.52 16.17 -16.30
N HIS A 148 -6.85 15.68 -15.26
CA HIS A 148 -6.25 16.48 -14.18
C HIS A 148 -7.26 17.37 -13.42
N GLU A 149 -8.56 17.14 -13.60
CA GLU A 149 -9.61 17.88 -12.90
C GLU A 149 -9.84 17.30 -11.49
N GLY A 150 -10.03 18.17 -10.50
CA GLY A 150 -10.33 17.76 -9.12
C GLY A 150 -9.15 17.17 -8.34
N VAL A 151 -7.95 17.15 -8.92
CA VAL A 151 -6.72 16.77 -8.21
C VAL A 151 -6.23 17.93 -7.36
N THR A 152 -6.10 17.70 -6.05
CA THR A 152 -5.64 18.68 -5.07
C THR A 152 -4.31 18.24 -4.42
N GLU A 153 -3.78 19.04 -3.50
CA GLU A 153 -2.60 18.66 -2.69
C GLU A 153 -2.83 17.43 -1.79
N ASP A 154 -4.09 17.13 -1.49
CA ASP A 154 -4.52 15.94 -0.77
C ASP A 154 -4.95 14.80 -1.69
N GLY A 155 -4.72 14.93 -3.01
CA GLY A 155 -5.13 13.98 -4.03
C GLY A 155 -6.57 14.21 -4.51
N ILE A 156 -7.24 13.12 -4.88
CA ILE A 156 -8.56 13.08 -5.52
C ILE A 156 -9.60 12.78 -4.43
N GLU A 157 -10.37 13.78 -4.03
CA GLU A 157 -11.38 13.65 -2.96
C GLU A 157 -12.41 12.55 -3.25
N ASP A 158 -12.88 12.50 -4.50
CA ASP A 158 -13.85 11.51 -4.99
C ASP A 158 -13.30 10.08 -5.11
N ALA A 159 -12.02 9.83 -4.83
CA ALA A 159 -11.44 8.49 -4.90
C ALA A 159 -11.99 7.56 -3.83
N PHE A 160 -12.47 8.10 -2.71
CA PHE A 160 -13.02 7.32 -1.60
C PHE A 160 -14.34 7.89 -1.10
N GLU A 161 -15.33 7.02 -0.86
CA GLU A 161 -16.59 7.39 -0.21
C GLU A 161 -16.83 6.55 1.05
N VAL A 162 -17.51 7.12 2.04
CA VAL A 162 -17.98 6.36 3.22
C VAL A 162 -19.28 5.66 2.84
N PRO A 163 -19.34 4.31 2.85
CA PRO A 163 -20.56 3.60 2.49
C PRO A 163 -21.70 3.97 3.45
N SER A 164 -22.85 4.35 2.88
CA SER A 164 -24.04 4.77 3.64
C SER A 164 -24.55 3.72 4.63
N ILE A 165 -24.24 2.44 4.40
CA ILE A 165 -24.80 1.30 5.14
C ILE A 165 -24.10 1.00 6.48
N LEU A 166 -23.10 1.81 6.86
CA LEU A 166 -22.34 1.67 8.11
C LEU A 166 -22.61 2.78 9.13
N LYS A 167 -23.59 3.65 8.87
CA LYS A 167 -24.17 4.49 9.91
C LYS A 167 -25.10 3.64 10.77
N MET A 168 -24.55 2.99 11.79
CA MET A 168 -25.39 2.46 12.87
C MET A 168 -25.85 3.67 13.70
N GLU A 169 -27.16 3.99 13.63
CA GLU A 169 -27.85 4.82 14.63
C GLU A 169 -27.89 4.11 15.99
#